data_AF-A0A1Q6YFM3-F1
#
_entry.id   AF-A0A1Q6YFM3-F1
#
_cell.length_a   1.000
_cell.length_b   1.000
_cell.length_c   1.000
_cell.angle_alpha   90.00
_cell.angle_beta   90.00
_cell.angle_gamma   90.00
#
_symmetry.space_group_name_H-M   'P 1'
#
loop_
_entity.id
_entity.type
_entity.pdbx_description
1 polymer ?
#
loop_
_entity_poly.entity_id
_entity_poly.type
_entity_poly.pdbx_seq_one_letter_code
_entity_poly.pdbx_strand_id
1 'polypeptide(L)' 'MSCCGKSRIPPMAVPKLPISPPGTITFQYTGKTRLTVIGPVTRQRYDFNHTGARVSVDRRDSNSLSTVATLRRV' A
#
# COMPACT_ATOMS: atom_id res chain seq x y z
N MET A 1 3.67 49.63 1.79
CA MET A 1 4.74 48.70 2.21
C MET A 1 4.15 47.71 3.21
N SER A 2 4.70 46.49 3.26
CA SER A 2 4.32 45.37 4.15
C SER A 2 3.27 44.40 3.60
N CYS A 3 3.74 43.47 2.76
CA CYS A 3 3.03 42.28 2.32
C CYS A 3 3.31 41.14 3.34
N CYS A 4 2.29 40.70 4.08
CA CYS A 4 2.42 39.66 5.11
C CYS A 4 2.58 38.27 4.48
N GLY A 5 3.77 37.70 4.59
CA GLY A 5 4.07 36.30 4.27
C GLY A 5 3.44 35.35 5.29
N LYS A 6 2.32 34.73 4.93
CA LYS A 6 1.61 33.74 5.75
C LYS A 6 2.15 32.34 5.46
N SER A 7 3.05 31.86 6.31
CA SER A 7 3.65 30.53 6.24
C SER A 7 2.58 29.44 6.23
N ARG A 8 2.44 28.74 5.09
CA ARG A 8 1.60 27.55 4.96
C ARG A 8 2.44 26.34 5.34
N ILE A 9 2.20 25.80 6.54
CA ILE A 9 2.73 24.49 6.94
C ILE A 9 1.88 23.45 6.20
N PRO A 10 2.45 22.61 5.32
CA PRO A 10 1.70 21.51 4.73
C PRO A 10 1.34 20.51 5.84
N PRO A 11 0.10 19.99 5.90
CA PRO A 11 -0.22 18.96 6.86
C PRO A 11 0.68 17.75 6.59
N MET A 12 1.56 17.44 7.55
CA MET A 12 2.27 16.17 7.58
C MET A 12 1.23 15.07 7.44
N ALA A 13 1.30 14.33 6.34
CA ALA A 13 0.47 13.16 6.12
C ALA A 13 0.78 12.18 7.27
N VAL A 14 -0.11 12.13 8.26
CA VAL A 14 -0.09 11.10 9.28
C VAL A 14 -0.15 9.78 8.51
N PRO A 15 0.84 8.87 8.63
CA PRO A 15 0.71 7.54 8.08
C PRO A 15 -0.54 6.98 8.74
N LYS A 16 -1.60 6.81 7.96
CA LYS A 16 -2.81 6.13 8.39
C LYS A 16 -2.36 4.71 8.65
N LEU A 17 -1.90 4.43 9.87
CA LEU A 17 -1.47 3.10 10.29
C LEU A 17 -2.67 2.21 9.95
N PRO A 18 -2.56 1.31 8.96
CA PRO A 18 -3.64 0.39 8.71
C PRO A 18 -3.76 -0.37 10.02
N ILE A 19 -4.92 -0.27 10.66
CA ILE A 19 -5.33 -1.19 11.72
C ILE A 19 -5.30 -2.54 11.02
N SER A 20 -4.14 -3.19 11.00
CA SER A 20 -3.96 -4.48 10.37
C SER A 20 -4.77 -5.42 11.24
N PRO A 21 -5.90 -5.96 10.75
CA PRO A 21 -6.59 -6.96 11.53
C PRO A 21 -5.62 -8.13 11.77
N PRO A 22 -5.81 -8.89 12.86
CA PRO A 22 -4.90 -9.95 13.25
C PRO A 22 -4.79 -10.99 12.14
N GLY A 23 -3.73 -10.89 11.34
CA GLY A 23 -3.48 -11.71 10.16
C GLY A 23 -3.21 -10.89 8.90
N THR A 24 -2.00 -10.35 8.77
CA THR A 24 -1.48 -9.88 7.48
C THR A 24 -0.53 -10.94 6.90
N ILE A 25 -0.50 -11.04 5.57
CA ILE A 25 0.38 -11.89 4.79
C ILE A 25 1.26 -10.99 3.94
N THR A 26 2.56 -11.23 3.94
CA THR A 26 3.47 -10.47 3.08
C THR A 26 3.48 -11.05 1.67
N PHE A 27 3.29 -10.16 0.69
CA PHE A 27 3.49 -10.48 -0.72
C PHE A 27 4.68 -9.70 -1.25
N GLN A 28 5.53 -10.39 -1.99
CA GLN A 28 6.59 -9.84 -2.81
C GLN A 28 6.10 -9.70 -4.25
N TYR A 29 6.24 -8.51 -4.81
CA TYR A 29 6.00 -8.28 -6.23
C TYR A 29 7.21 -8.68 -7.07
N THR A 30 6.99 -9.51 -8.08
CA THR A 30 8.03 -10.05 -8.97
C THR A 30 7.93 -9.51 -10.40
N GLY A 31 6.93 -8.67 -10.69
CA GLY A 31 6.80 -8.04 -12.00
C GLY A 31 7.80 -6.90 -12.22
N LYS A 32 7.84 -6.38 -13.45
CA LYS A 32 8.83 -5.37 -13.88
C LYS A 32 8.38 -3.91 -13.71
N THR A 33 7.10 -3.69 -13.42
CA THR A 33 6.47 -2.37 -13.41
C THR A 33 5.90 -2.03 -12.05
N ARG A 34 5.38 -0.82 -11.85
CA ARG A 34 4.61 -0.52 -10.63
C ARG A 34 3.26 -1.24 -10.68
N LEU A 35 2.88 -1.90 -9.60
CA LEU A 35 1.56 -2.53 -9.47
C LEU A 35 0.80 -1.93 -8.29
N THR A 36 -0.44 -1.51 -8.53
CA THR A 36 -1.37 -1.13 -7.46
C THR A 36 -2.52 -2.13 -7.48
N VAL A 37 -2.83 -2.72 -6.33
CA VAL A 37 -3.97 -3.64 -6.18
C VAL A 37 -4.92 -3.09 -5.14
N ILE A 38 -6.21 -3.18 -5.41
CA ILE A 38 -7.26 -2.88 -4.44
C ILE A 38 -7.79 -4.21 -3.91
N GLY A 39 -7.69 -4.42 -2.60
CA GLY A 39 -8.24 -5.59 -1.93
C GLY A 39 -9.76 -5.63 -2.09
N PRO A 40 -10.35 -6.72 -2.62
CA PRO A 40 -11.79 -6.77 -2.85
C PRO A 40 -12.61 -6.84 -1.55
N VAL A 41 -12.04 -7.36 -0.46
CA VAL A 41 -12.74 -7.51 0.82
C VAL A 41 -12.57 -6.26 1.67
N THR A 42 -11.33 -5.79 1.84
CA THR A 42 -11.05 -4.65 2.73
C THR A 42 -11.15 -3.30 2.04
N ARG A 43 -11.16 -3.29 0.69
CA ARG A 43 -10.99 -2.09 -0.14
C ARG A 43 -9.69 -1.32 0.15
N GLN A 44 -8.71 -1.96 0.78
CA GLN A 44 -7.39 -1.38 0.98
C GLN A 44 -6.61 -1.35 -0.32
N ARG A 45 -5.85 -0.27 -0.50
CA ARG A 45 -4.96 -0.10 -1.63
C ARG A 45 -3.55 -0.55 -1.24
N TYR A 46 -3.02 -1.50 -1.99
CA TYR A 46 -1.67 -2.03 -1.84
C TYR A 46 -0.82 -1.58 -3.04
N ASP A 47 0.21 -0.77 -2.78
CA ASP A 47 1.08 -0.20 -3.81
C ASP A 47 2.45 -0.88 -3.79
N PHE A 48 2.76 -1.62 -4.86
CA PHE A 48 4.07 -2.24 -5.12
C PHE A 48 4.86 -1.34 -6.07
N ASN A 49 5.78 -0.54 -5.50
CA ASN A 49 6.46 0.53 -6.25
C ASN A 49 7.60 0.05 -7.18
N HIS A 50 8.16 -1.13 -6.94
CA HIS A 50 9.32 -1.66 -7.67
C HIS A 50 9.35 -3.20 -7.64
N THR A 51 10.11 -3.81 -8.55
CA THR A 51 10.41 -5.25 -8.52
C THR A 51 11.06 -5.64 -7.21
N GLY A 52 10.51 -6.64 -6.53
CA GLY A 52 10.96 -7.08 -5.22
C GLY A 52 10.30 -6.35 -4.05
N ALA A 53 9.45 -5.35 -4.31
CA ALA A 53 8.71 -4.65 -3.26
C ALA A 53 7.86 -5.65 -2.45
N ARG A 54 7.91 -5.51 -1.13
CA ARG A 54 7.15 -6.34 -0.18
C ARG A 54 6.06 -5.49 0.45
N VAL A 55 4.83 -5.96 0.39
CA VAL A 55 3.67 -5.28 0.98
C VAL A 55 2.92 -6.26 1.86
N SER A 56 2.60 -5.81 3.08
CA SER A 56 1.73 -6.54 3.99
C SER A 56 0.28 -6.37 3.56
N VAL A 57 -0.34 -7.48 3.21
CA VAL A 57 -1.70 -7.58 2.71
C VAL A 57 -2.59 -8.21 3.77
N ASP A 58 -3.83 -7.76 3.89
CA ASP A 58 -4.82 -8.42 4.75
C ASP A 58 -5.07 -9.87 4.31
N ARG A 59 -5.06 -10.82 5.26
CA ARG A 59 -5.33 -12.23 4.96
C ARG A 59 -6.68 -12.44 4.23
N ARG A 60 -7.67 -11.58 4.45
CA ARG A 60 -8.96 -11.62 3.74
C ARG A 60 -8.83 -11.33 2.24
N ASP A 61 -7.90 -10.45 1.86
CA ASP A 61 -7.62 -10.14 0.45
C ASP A 61 -6.58 -11.08 -0.17
N SER A 62 -5.90 -11.89 0.65
CA SER A 62 -4.79 -12.73 0.20
C SER A 62 -5.17 -13.75 -0.88
N ASN A 63 -6.38 -14.32 -0.83
CA ASN A 63 -6.85 -15.25 -1.86
C ASN A 63 -6.90 -14.57 -3.24
N SER A 64 -7.42 -13.34 -3.31
CA SER A 64 -7.48 -12.60 -4.58
C SER A 64 -6.11 -12.11 -5.04
N LEU A 65 -5.20 -11.81 -4.12
CA LEU A 65 -3.82 -11.42 -4.46
C LEU A 65 -2.95 -12.62 -4.86
N SER A 66 -3.28 -13.82 -4.39
CA SER A 66 -2.57 -15.06 -4.76
C SER A 66 -2.82 -15.53 -6.20
N THR A 67 -3.88 -15.05 -6.86
CA THR A 67 -4.14 -15.35 -8.27
C THR A 67 -3.34 -14.46 -9.22
N VAL A 68 -2.71 -13.40 -8.71
CA VAL A 68 -1.86 -12.50 -9.51
C VAL A 68 -0.52 -13.17 -9.75
N ALA A 69 -0.24 -13.55 -11.01
CA ALA A 69 0.98 -14.26 -11.39
C ALA A 69 2.29 -13.52 -11.03
N THR A 70 2.23 -12.20 -10.85
CA THR A 70 3.38 -11.35 -10.48
C THR A 70 3.50 -11.10 -8.97
N LEU A 71 2.67 -11.75 -8.14
CA LEU A 71 2.75 -11.68 -6.70
C LEU A 71 3.14 -13.04 -6.12
N ARG A 72 4.15 -13.02 -5.25
CA ARG A 72 4.64 -14.20 -4.54
C ARG A 72 4.47 -14.01 -3.05
N ARG A 73 3.80 -14.94 -2.39
CA ARG A 73 3.73 -14.97 -0.92
C ARG A 73 5.10 -15.33 -0.33
N VAL A 74 5.52 -14.60 0.70
CA VAL A 74 6.78 -14.81 1.43
C VAL A 74 6.56 -14.92 2.93
#